data_AF-A0A7Y2AJT1-F1
#
_entry.id   AF-A0A7Y2AJT1-F1
#
_cell.length_a   1.000
_cell.length_b   1.000
_cell.length_c   1.000
_cell.angle_alpha   90.00
_cell.angle_beta   90.00
_cell.angle_gamma   90.00
#
_symmetry.space_group_name_H-M   'P 1'
#
loop_
_entity.id
_entity.type
_entity.pdbx_description
1 polymer ?
#
loop_
_entity_poly.entity_id
_entity_poly.type
_entity_poly.pdbx_seq_one_letter_code
_entity_poly.pdbx_strand_id
1 'polypeptide(L)'
;MRFLILAALAFQFGCWNHASADDKETQPETVTVIHYPNYVAAASYSKHLSRLLGPDAETVELLEQNIVLIRVPVDQQERVQKL
;
A
#
# COMPACT_ATOMS: atom_id res chain seq x y z
N MET A 1 29.56 -38.89 32.72
CA MET A 1 28.11 -39.17 32.59
C MET A 1 27.54 -38.13 31.63
N ARG A 2 26.80 -38.61 30.62
CA ARG A 2 26.07 -37.82 29.61
C ARG A 2 24.96 -37.00 30.29
N PHE A 3 24.58 -35.84 29.74
CA PHE A 3 23.21 -35.55 29.29
C PHE A 3 23.23 -34.42 28.25
N LEU A 4 22.67 -34.73 27.09
CA LEU A 4 22.38 -33.83 25.96
C LEU A 4 21.05 -33.14 26.24
N ILE A 5 20.95 -31.84 26.00
CA ILE A 5 19.65 -31.21 25.70
C ILE A 5 19.79 -30.46 24.37
N LEU A 6 19.33 -31.15 23.32
CA LEU A 6 18.87 -30.56 22.07
C LEU A 6 17.60 -29.76 22.40
N ALA A 7 17.59 -28.46 22.14
CA ALA A 7 16.36 -27.67 22.05
C ALA A 7 16.37 -26.94 20.71
N ALA A 8 15.86 -27.61 19.69
CA ALA A 8 15.51 -27.01 18.42
C ALA A 8 14.22 -26.22 18.61
N LEU A 9 14.30 -24.89 18.64
CA LEU A 9 13.15 -24.02 18.43
C LEU A 9 12.96 -23.85 16.93
N ALA A 10 12.23 -24.78 16.34
CA ALA A 10 11.64 -24.61 15.02
C ALA A 10 10.56 -23.53 15.13
N PHE A 11 10.93 -22.26 14.88
CA PHE A 11 9.94 -21.24 14.54
C PHE A 11 9.37 -21.57 13.17
N GLN A 12 8.23 -22.25 13.20
CA GLN A 12 7.39 -22.52 12.07
C GLN A 12 6.79 -21.20 11.57
N PHE A 13 7.34 -20.67 10.49
CA PHE A 13 6.57 -19.85 9.56
C PHE A 13 6.62 -20.54 8.21
N GLY A 14 5.73 -21.54 8.07
CA GLY A 14 5.31 -21.99 6.76
C GLY A 14 4.53 -20.86 6.11
N CYS A 15 5.15 -20.18 5.15
CA CYS A 15 4.42 -19.45 4.12
C CYS A 15 3.76 -20.50 3.21
N TRP A 16 2.51 -20.86 3.47
CA TRP A 16 1.67 -21.51 2.45
C TRP A 16 0.18 -21.18 2.66
N ASN A 17 -0.33 -20.39 1.70
CA ASN A 17 -1.70 -20.13 1.22
C ASN A 17 -2.87 -19.75 2.16
N HIS A 18 -3.44 -18.59 1.83
CA HIS A 18 -4.71 -18.48 1.08
C HIS A 18 -5.80 -19.50 1.44
N ALA A 19 -6.73 -19.08 2.29
CA ALA A 19 -8.17 -19.31 2.17
C ALA A 19 -8.87 -18.70 3.39
N SER A 20 -9.27 -17.43 3.30
CA SER A 20 -10.33 -16.91 4.17
C SER A 20 -11.47 -16.48 3.27
N ALA A 21 -12.30 -17.46 2.92
CA ALA A 21 -13.67 -17.23 2.54
C ALA A 21 -14.41 -16.81 3.82
N ASP A 22 -14.55 -15.51 4.06
CA ASP A 22 -15.44 -14.99 5.08
C ASP A 22 -16.19 -13.79 4.51
N ASP A 23 -17.49 -14.02 4.36
CA ASP A 23 -18.53 -13.14 3.88
C ASP A 23 -18.61 -11.90 4.80
N LYS A 24 -17.89 -10.84 4.44
CA LYS A 24 -18.12 -9.48 4.92
C LYS A 24 -18.00 -8.58 3.72
N GLU A 25 -19.03 -7.79 3.45
CA GLU A 25 -19.03 -6.70 2.45
C GLU A 25 -17.64 -6.05 2.42
N THR A 26 -16.85 -6.47 1.43
CA THR A 26 -15.42 -6.23 1.41
C THR A 26 -15.26 -4.80 0.93
N GLN A 27 -15.25 -3.84 1.87
CA GLN A 27 -14.72 -2.52 1.56
C GLN A 27 -13.32 -2.75 1.00
N PRO A 28 -13.04 -2.28 -0.23
CA PRO A 28 -11.74 -2.48 -0.84
C PRO A 28 -10.70 -1.90 0.12
N GLU A 29 -9.74 -2.72 0.54
CA GLU A 29 -8.68 -2.25 1.40
C GLU A 29 -7.95 -1.13 0.67
N THR A 30 -8.09 0.11 1.15
CA THR A 30 -7.44 1.28 0.55
C THR A 30 -6.19 1.64 1.33
N VAL A 31 -5.09 1.90 0.61
CA VAL A 31 -3.84 2.43 1.17
C VAL A 31 -3.66 3.88 0.76
N THR A 32 -2.99 4.65 1.61
CA THR A 32 -2.62 6.04 1.31
C THR A 32 -1.13 6.12 1.03
N VAL A 33 -0.78 6.55 -0.18
CA VAL A 33 0.60 6.81 -0.62
C VAL A 33 0.86 8.31 -0.55
N ILE A 34 1.96 8.69 0.09
CA ILE A 34 2.41 10.08 0.20
C ILE A 34 3.43 10.33 -0.91
N HIS A 35 3.17 11.31 -1.78
CA HIS A 35 4.07 11.67 -2.86
C HIS A 35 4.51 13.13 -2.75
N TYR A 36 5.80 13.37 -3.00
CA TYR A 36 6.45 14.68 -2.94
C TYR A 36 6.92 15.06 -4.36
N PRO A 37 6.14 15.83 -5.12
CA PRO A 37 6.53 16.27 -6.46
C PRO A 37 7.76 17.19 -6.36
N ASN A 38 8.83 16.86 -7.09
CA ASN A 38 10.09 17.63 -7.04
C ASN A 38 10.14 18.83 -7.99
N TYR A 39 9.48 18.74 -9.15
CA TYR A 39 9.63 19.70 -10.25
C TYR A 39 8.30 20.31 -10.72
N VAL A 40 7.19 19.91 -10.10
CA VAL A 40 5.83 20.28 -10.52
C VAL A 40 5.04 20.67 -9.29
N ALA A 41 4.11 21.62 -9.44
CA ALA A 41 3.18 21.95 -8.37
C ALA A 41 2.21 20.79 -8.11
N ALA A 42 1.96 20.49 -6.83
CA ALA A 42 1.06 19.44 -6.36
C ALA A 42 -0.31 19.51 -7.07
N ALA A 43 -0.87 20.70 -7.26
CA ALA A 43 -2.14 20.92 -7.94
C ALA A 43 -2.17 20.56 -9.44
N SER A 44 -1.02 20.65 -10.11
CA SER A 44 -0.91 20.22 -11.51
C SER A 44 -0.67 18.72 -11.60
N TYR A 45 0.11 18.19 -10.65
CA TYR A 45 0.46 16.78 -10.57
C TYR A 45 -0.74 15.91 -10.17
N SER A 46 -1.52 16.33 -9.17
CA SER A 46 -2.75 15.67 -8.72
C SER A 46 -3.75 15.48 -9.87
N LYS A 47 -4.03 16.53 -10.66
CA LYS A 47 -4.91 16.47 -11.83
C LYS A 47 -4.46 15.45 -12.86
N HIS A 48 -3.14 15.28 -13.00
CA HIS A 48 -2.58 14.26 -13.90
C HIS A 48 -2.76 12.86 -13.31
N LEU A 49 -2.47 12.69 -12.02
CA LEU A 49 -2.63 11.42 -11.31
C LEU A 49 -4.09 10.95 -11.29
N SER A 50 -5.07 11.81 -11.00
CA SER A 50 -6.48 11.41 -10.98
C SER A 50 -6.95 10.89 -12.34
N ARG A 51 -6.42 11.44 -13.45
CA ARG A 51 -6.72 10.94 -14.80
C ARG A 51 -6.09 9.58 -15.08
N LEU A 52 -4.89 9.34 -14.56
CA LEU A 52 -4.13 8.13 -14.84
C LEU A 52 -4.61 6.96 -13.97
N LEU A 53 -4.91 7.22 -12.70
CA LEU A 53 -5.36 6.20 -11.74
C LEU A 53 -6.84 5.87 -11.89
N GLY A 54 -7.65 6.80 -12.42
CA GLY A 54 -9.07 6.58 -12.68
C GLY A 54 -9.94 6.92 -11.46
N PRO A 55 -11.24 6.57 -11.51
CA PRO A 55 -12.24 7.02 -10.53
C PRO A 55 -12.08 6.39 -9.14
N ASP A 56 -11.38 5.26 -9.05
CA ASP A 56 -11.18 4.53 -7.78
C ASP A 56 -10.05 5.13 -6.93
N ALA A 57 -9.35 6.14 -7.44
CA ALA A 57 -8.27 6.84 -6.75
C ALA A 57 -8.72 8.21 -6.28
N GLU A 58 -8.52 8.47 -5.00
CA GLU A 58 -8.77 9.78 -4.39
C GLU A 58 -7.42 10.50 -4.17
N THR A 59 -7.32 11.74 -4.63
CA THR A 59 -6.11 12.55 -4.48
C THR A 59 -6.40 13.78 -3.64
N VAL A 60 -5.63 14.00 -2.57
CA VAL A 60 -5.71 15.18 -1.70
C VAL A 60 -4.40 15.95 -1.78
N GLU A 61 -4.49 17.26 -2.00
CA GLU A 61 -3.35 18.15 -2.14
C GLU A 61 -3.07 18.90 -0.84
N LEU A 62 -1.81 18.91 -0.41
CA LEU A 62 -1.32 19.78 0.65
C LEU A 62 -0.39 20.82 0.01
N LEU A 63 -0.98 21.94 -0.43
CA LEU A 63 -0.33 22.94 -1.28
C LEU A 63 0.88 23.61 -0.61
N GLU A 64 0.78 23.90 0.69
CA GLU A 64 1.85 24.56 1.45
C GLU A 64 3.13 23.72 1.53
N GLN A 65 2.99 22.39 1.56
CA GLN A 65 4.11 21.46 1.63
C GLN A 65 4.47 20.86 0.26
N ASN A 66 3.72 21.23 -0.79
CA ASN A 66 3.79 20.60 -2.10
C ASN A 66 3.72 19.06 -2.00
N ILE A 67 2.70 18.52 -1.31
CA ILE A 67 2.51 17.07 -1.14
C ILE A 67 1.19 16.66 -1.81
N VAL A 68 1.18 15.46 -2.39
CA VAL A 68 -0.04 14.80 -2.87
C VAL A 68 -0.23 13.50 -2.09
N LEU A 69 -1.36 13.37 -1.41
CA LEU A 69 -1.82 12.13 -0.79
C LEU A 69 -2.69 11.40 -1.79
N ILE A 70 -2.38 10.14 -2.07
CA ILE A 70 -3.07 9.32 -3.06
C ILE A 70 -3.65 8.12 -2.33
N ARG A 71 -4.97 8.04 -2.23
CA ARG A 71 -5.67 6.90 -1.67
C ARG A 71 -6.14 6.00 -2.81
N VAL A 72 -5.69 4.75 -2.80
CA VAL A 72 -6.00 3.75 -3.82
C VAL A 72 -6.26 2.39 -3.17
N PRO A 73 -6.96 1.48 -3.87
CA PRO A 73 -6.97 0.06 -3.52
C PRO A 73 -5.54 -0.53 -3.42
N VAL A 74 -5.32 -1.46 -2.49
CA VAL A 74 -4.01 -2.11 -2.25
C VAL A 74 -3.40 -2.70 -3.53
N ASP A 75 -4.20 -3.29 -4.41
CA ASP A 75 -3.75 -3.86 -5.69
C ASP A 75 -3.18 -2.81 -6.65
N GLN A 76 -3.51 -1.52 -6.46
CA GLN A 76 -2.96 -0.42 -7.25
C GLN A 76 -1.77 0.28 -6.59
N GLN A 77 -1.37 -0.10 -5.37
CA GLN A 77 -0.27 0.55 -4.64
C GLN A 77 1.04 0.54 -5.44
N GLU A 78 1.42 -0.61 -6.01
CA GLU A 78 2.66 -0.76 -6.77
C GLU A 78 2.66 0.11 -8.03
N ARG A 79 1.49 0.25 -8.68
CA ARG A 79 1.31 1.11 -9.84
C ARG A 79 1.54 2.58 -9.48
N VAL A 80 1.02 3.03 -8.33
CA VAL A 80 1.22 4.41 -7.85
C VAL A 80 2.69 4.67 -7.52
N GLN A 81 3.41 3.72 -6.93
CA GLN A 81 4.83 3.88 -6.58
C GLN A 81 5.77 3.95 -7.79
N LYS A 82 5.36 3.42 -8.95
CA LYS A 82 6.14 3.45 -10.19
C LYS A 82 5.97 4.74 -11.01
N LEU A 83 5.00 5.59 -10.66
CA LEU A 83 4.74 6.88 -11.32
C LEU A 83 5.67 7.97 -10.79
#